data_AF-A0A523F694-F1
#
_entry.id   AF-A0A523F694-F1
#
_cell.length_a   1.000
_cell.length_b   1.000
_cell.length_c   1.000
_cell.angle_alpha   90.00
_cell.angle_beta   90.00
_cell.angle_gamma   90.00
#
_symmetry.space_group_name_H-M   'P 1'
#
loop_
_entity.id
_entity.type
_entity.pdbx_description
1 polymer ?
#
loop_
_entity_poly.entity_id
_entity_poly.type
_entity_poly.pdbx_seq_one_letter_code
_entity_poly.pdbx_strand_id
1 'polypeptide(L)'
;MSERVKTTPSGETQEALDAVGGRALRAAPGRRGRPGGEESRARLLEAAGKLFARDGFHGVSTRALATAANVNLAAITYHFGGKQALYHEVLRRLVDDTNPLVEPIIERLSAGVKEADGDEMALGALAAWFIDRLFTGILGAEQVRWQMALMLREFHQPSKEFPMLLRERINPLHDAVAKLVGAAKGQSPKAPETLLLTHALIGQCMVFGMARTVVWARLDWEGYTPERVKRIIGTLTPAVLAMLGLPQVEAQEKAGAKAAGEDR
;
A
#
# COMPACT_ATOMS: atom_id res chain seq x y z
N MET A 1 -69.04 60.87 -14.33
CA MET A 1 -70.32 60.18 -14.06
C MET A 1 -70.04 59.15 -12.97
N SER A 2 -70.56 59.39 -11.75
CA SER A 2 -70.81 58.50 -10.59
C SER A 2 -69.80 57.35 -10.31
N GLU A 3 -68.94 57.33 -9.29
CA GLU A 3 -69.09 57.45 -7.82
C GLU A 3 -69.49 56.14 -7.09
N ARG A 4 -68.75 55.86 -5.98
CA ARG A 4 -68.94 54.93 -4.82
C ARG A 4 -68.19 53.58 -4.86
N VAL A 5 -67.22 53.27 -3.99
CA VAL A 5 -67.03 53.36 -2.51
C VAL A 5 -67.62 52.17 -1.72
N LYS A 6 -66.68 51.37 -1.17
CA LYS A 6 -66.63 50.59 0.09
C LYS A 6 -67.76 49.63 0.47
N THR A 7 -67.38 48.41 0.86
CA THR A 7 -67.57 47.83 2.22
C THR A 7 -66.74 46.55 2.44
N THR A 8 -65.89 46.54 3.47
CA THR A 8 -65.39 45.38 4.27
C THR A 8 -66.42 45.04 5.39
N PRO A 9 -66.23 44.10 6.37
CA PRO A 9 -65.20 43.05 6.62
C PRO A 9 -65.80 41.67 7.07
N SER A 10 -64.93 40.74 7.50
CA SER A 10 -65.03 39.94 8.76
C SER A 10 -64.99 38.41 8.60
N GLY A 11 -64.09 37.75 9.34
CA GLY A 11 -64.20 36.31 9.62
C GLY A 11 -62.91 35.53 9.82
N GLU A 12 -61.97 36.02 10.64
CA GLU A 12 -61.06 35.10 11.33
C GLU A 12 -61.83 34.38 12.44
N THR A 13 -61.85 33.05 12.41
CA THR A 13 -61.79 32.08 13.54
C THR A 13 -62.46 30.79 13.09
N GLN A 14 -61.68 29.72 12.90
CA GLN A 14 -61.87 28.42 13.58
C GLN A 14 -60.78 27.44 13.11
N GLU A 15 -59.58 27.57 13.68
CA GLU A 15 -58.73 26.40 13.87
C GLU A 15 -59.36 25.50 14.93
N ALA A 16 -59.16 24.19 14.72
CA ALA A 16 -59.25 23.09 15.70
C ALA A 16 -60.62 22.44 15.92
N LEU A 17 -60.52 21.11 16.16
CA LEU A 17 -61.51 20.04 16.37
C LEU A 17 -61.71 19.19 15.10
N ASP A 18 -61.29 17.93 14.95
CA ASP A 18 -60.66 16.91 15.81
C ASP A 18 -60.17 15.79 14.85
N ALA A 19 -58.88 15.43 14.86
CA ALA A 19 -58.32 14.25 15.54
C ALA A 19 -58.52 12.87 14.84
N VAL A 20 -57.36 12.31 14.47
CA VAL A 20 -56.94 10.88 14.53
C VAL A 20 -57.29 9.95 13.35
N GLY A 21 -56.23 9.48 12.67
CA GLY A 21 -56.19 8.12 12.11
C GLY A 21 -55.24 7.91 10.91
N GLY A 22 -54.05 7.35 11.15
CA GLY A 22 -53.36 6.53 10.15
C GLY A 22 -52.06 7.08 9.55
N ARG A 23 -50.94 6.90 10.27
CA ARG A 23 -49.57 7.02 9.73
C ARG A 23 -49.33 5.94 8.67
N ALA A 24 -49.02 6.34 7.45
CA ALA A 24 -48.19 5.58 6.54
C ALA A 24 -46.84 6.29 6.40
N LEU A 25 -45.85 5.83 7.17
CA LEU A 25 -44.44 6.20 6.98
C LEU A 25 -44.04 5.81 5.56
N ARG A 26 -43.99 6.80 4.64
CA ARG A 26 -43.28 6.66 3.37
C ARG A 26 -41.80 6.45 3.69
N ALA A 27 -41.35 5.21 3.52
CA ALA A 27 -39.93 4.87 3.56
C ALA A 27 -39.16 5.75 2.56
N ALA A 28 -38.17 6.48 3.06
CA ALA A 28 -37.25 7.24 2.24
C ALA A 28 -36.41 6.26 1.39
N PRO A 29 -36.28 6.46 0.06
CA PRO A 29 -35.44 5.60 -0.75
C PRO A 29 -33.97 5.81 -0.37
N GLY A 30 -33.33 4.72 0.08
CA GLY A 30 -31.89 4.65 0.33
C GLY A 30 -31.12 5.11 -0.91
N ARG A 31 -30.42 6.23 -0.78
CA ARG A 31 -29.64 6.81 -1.88
C ARG A 31 -28.29 6.10 -1.98
N ARG A 32 -28.16 5.27 -3.02
CA ARG A 32 -26.87 4.99 -3.68
C ARG A 32 -26.11 6.31 -3.87
N GLY A 33 -24.81 6.30 -3.58
CA GLY A 33 -23.95 7.48 -3.50
C GLY A 33 -24.12 8.45 -4.66
N ARG A 34 -24.20 9.75 -4.35
CA ARG A 34 -24.17 10.81 -5.37
C ARG A 34 -22.77 10.81 -6.01
N PRO A 35 -22.63 10.87 -7.36
CA PRO A 35 -21.35 10.73 -8.06
C PRO A 35 -20.20 11.60 -7.52
N GLY A 36 -20.48 12.82 -7.04
CA GLY A 36 -19.46 13.71 -6.49
C GLY A 36 -18.92 13.36 -5.09
N GLY A 37 -19.62 12.50 -4.33
CA GLY A 37 -19.21 12.11 -2.98
C GLY A 37 -18.07 11.09 -2.97
N GLU A 38 -18.15 10.08 -3.83
CA GLU A 38 -17.09 9.07 -3.99
C GLU A 38 -15.83 9.69 -4.62
N GLU A 39 -16.01 10.58 -5.60
CA GLU A 39 -14.90 11.32 -6.21
C GLU A 39 -14.18 12.21 -5.18
N SER A 40 -14.94 12.91 -4.33
CA SER A 40 -14.35 13.73 -3.25
C SER A 40 -13.62 12.89 -2.21
N ARG A 41 -14.16 11.72 -1.85
CA ARG A 41 -13.50 10.76 -0.95
C ARG A 41 -12.17 10.28 -1.54
N ALA A 42 -12.15 9.91 -2.81
CA ALA A 42 -10.95 9.44 -3.50
C ALA A 42 -9.87 10.53 -3.61
N ARG A 43 -10.25 11.76 -4.01
CA ARG A 43 -9.32 12.90 -4.03
C ARG A 43 -8.72 13.19 -2.67
N LEU A 44 -9.53 13.11 -1.60
CA LEU A 44 -9.06 13.33 -0.24
C LEU A 44 -8.10 12.24 0.23
N LEU A 45 -8.37 10.96 -0.04
CA LEU A 45 -7.43 9.87 0.26
C LEU A 45 -6.09 10.03 -0.45
N GLU A 46 -6.11 10.37 -1.73
CA GLU A 46 -4.90 10.55 -2.52
C GLU A 46 -4.07 11.76 -2.06
N ALA A 47 -4.71 12.91 -1.80
CA ALA A 47 -4.03 14.09 -1.27
C ALA A 47 -3.48 13.84 0.15
N ALA A 48 -4.25 13.15 0.98
CA ALA A 48 -3.85 12.80 2.33
C ALA A 48 -2.63 11.87 2.35
N GLY A 49 -2.61 10.83 1.51
CA GLY A 49 -1.46 9.93 1.38
C GLY A 49 -0.16 10.66 1.06
N LYS A 50 -0.19 11.60 0.12
CA LYS A 50 0.99 12.43 -0.24
C LYS A 50 1.45 13.33 0.90
N LEU A 51 0.51 14.03 1.53
CA LEU A 51 0.82 14.95 2.63
C LEU A 51 1.34 14.19 3.85
N PHE A 52 0.74 13.07 4.21
CA PHE A 52 1.19 12.24 5.31
C PHE A 52 2.55 11.58 5.04
N ALA A 53 2.81 11.13 3.82
CA ALA A 53 4.13 10.63 3.46
C ALA A 53 5.22 11.70 3.66
N ARG A 54 4.94 12.94 3.25
CA ARG A 54 5.89 14.07 3.35
C ARG A 54 6.02 14.61 4.77
N ASP A 55 4.93 15.08 5.38
CA ASP A 55 4.95 15.87 6.62
C ASP A 55 4.48 15.08 7.84
N GLY A 56 3.72 14.00 7.61
CA GLY A 56 3.32 13.05 8.63
C GLY A 56 2.03 13.33 9.30
N PHE A 57 1.64 12.38 10.14
CA PHE A 57 0.41 12.53 10.89
C PHE A 57 0.41 13.85 11.67
N HIS A 58 1.40 14.15 12.51
CA HIS A 58 1.39 15.37 13.32
C HIS A 58 1.63 16.66 12.50
N GLY A 59 2.40 16.61 11.42
CA GLY A 59 2.74 17.78 10.59
C GLY A 59 1.61 18.27 9.67
N VAL A 60 0.60 17.44 9.40
CA VAL A 60 -0.48 17.79 8.45
C VAL A 60 -1.72 18.31 9.16
N SER A 61 -2.22 19.51 8.81
CA SER A 61 -3.50 20.01 9.35
C SER A 61 -4.71 19.53 8.51
N THR A 62 -5.89 19.46 9.12
CA THR A 62 -7.15 19.17 8.40
C THR A 62 -7.46 20.22 7.32
N ARG A 63 -7.06 21.48 7.54
CA ARG A 63 -7.17 22.54 6.54
C ARG A 63 -6.26 22.31 5.34
N ALA A 64 -5.02 21.87 5.56
CA ALA A 64 -4.09 21.52 4.49
C ALA A 64 -4.63 20.34 3.66
N LEU A 65 -5.18 19.31 4.31
CA LEU A 65 -5.82 18.16 3.65
C LEU A 65 -6.99 18.59 2.75
N ALA A 66 -7.91 19.39 3.30
CA ALA A 66 -9.08 19.87 2.56
C ALA A 66 -8.67 20.73 1.34
N THR A 67 -7.68 21.62 1.54
CA THR A 67 -7.15 22.48 0.48
C THR A 67 -6.49 21.65 -0.62
N ALA A 68 -5.61 20.72 -0.27
CA ALA A 68 -4.89 19.88 -1.23
C ALA A 68 -5.82 18.95 -2.03
N ALA A 69 -6.92 18.52 -1.43
CA ALA A 69 -7.93 17.69 -2.08
C ALA A 69 -9.00 18.49 -2.85
N ASN A 70 -8.97 19.83 -2.76
CA ASN A 70 -10.00 20.73 -3.28
C ASN A 70 -11.41 20.35 -2.79
N VAL A 71 -11.56 20.18 -1.47
CA VAL A 71 -12.84 19.85 -0.80
C VAL A 71 -13.11 20.79 0.37
N ASN A 72 -14.35 20.86 0.81
CA ASN A 72 -14.70 21.53 2.06
C ASN A 72 -14.12 20.77 3.27
N LEU A 73 -13.65 21.48 4.29
CA LEU A 73 -13.15 20.92 5.54
C LEU A 73 -14.12 19.91 6.19
N ALA A 74 -15.43 20.17 6.10
CA ALA A 74 -16.47 19.28 6.62
C ALA A 74 -16.46 17.89 5.94
N ALA A 75 -15.91 17.77 4.73
CA ALA A 75 -15.82 16.50 4.01
C ALA A 75 -14.93 15.48 4.73
N ILE A 76 -13.91 15.92 5.49
CA ILE A 76 -13.04 15.02 6.27
C ILE A 76 -13.85 14.33 7.37
N THR A 77 -14.61 15.12 8.16
CA THR A 77 -15.47 14.56 9.21
C THR A 77 -16.60 13.73 8.62
N TYR A 78 -17.22 14.19 7.52
CA TYR A 78 -18.33 13.50 6.88
C TYR A 78 -17.94 12.14 6.28
N HIS A 79 -16.80 12.04 5.58
CA HIS A 79 -16.40 10.81 4.90
C HIS A 79 -15.58 9.85 5.77
N PHE A 80 -14.84 10.37 6.74
CA PHE A 80 -13.87 9.59 7.50
C PHE A 80 -14.07 9.66 9.00
N GLY A 81 -14.85 10.62 9.54
CA GLY A 81 -14.96 10.81 10.99
C GLY A 81 -13.79 11.57 11.62
N GLY A 82 -12.88 12.12 10.82
CA GLY A 82 -11.78 12.98 11.27
C GLY A 82 -10.41 12.56 10.74
N LYS A 83 -9.38 13.29 11.16
CA LYS A 83 -8.00 13.12 10.67
C LYS A 83 -7.39 11.75 11.01
N GLN A 84 -7.64 11.23 12.21
CA GLN A 84 -7.13 9.92 12.64
C GLN A 84 -7.69 8.80 11.76
N ALA A 85 -9.01 8.79 11.57
CA ALA A 85 -9.66 7.77 10.75
C ALA A 85 -9.34 7.93 9.26
N LEU A 86 -9.15 9.16 8.76
CA LEU A 86 -8.58 9.38 7.42
C LEU A 86 -7.15 8.81 7.32
N TYR A 87 -6.32 8.97 8.35
CA TYR A 87 -4.97 8.39 8.37
C TYR A 87 -5.00 6.87 8.34
N HIS A 88 -5.87 6.26 9.15
CA HIS A 88 -6.10 4.82 9.14
C HIS A 88 -6.49 4.32 7.73
N GLU A 89 -7.45 4.99 7.08
CA GLU A 89 -7.91 4.64 5.73
C GLU A 89 -6.83 4.82 4.66
N VAL A 90 -5.95 5.82 4.82
CA VAL A 90 -4.77 5.99 3.94
C VAL A 90 -3.81 4.81 4.08
N LEU A 91 -3.54 4.35 5.32
CA LEU A 91 -2.70 3.19 5.56
C LEU A 91 -3.35 1.89 5.10
N ARG A 92 -4.67 1.77 5.24
CA ARG A 92 -5.43 0.63 4.72
C ARG A 92 -5.34 0.57 3.20
N ARG A 93 -5.55 1.70 2.53
CA ARG A 93 -5.35 1.83 1.08
C ARG A 93 -3.92 1.50 0.67
N LEU A 94 -2.92 1.91 1.45
CA LEU A 94 -1.53 1.52 1.19
C LEU A 94 -1.36 0.00 1.18
N VAL A 95 -1.97 -0.72 2.13
CA VAL A 95 -1.96 -2.19 2.14
C VAL A 95 -2.69 -2.72 0.91
N ASP A 96 -3.92 -2.28 0.66
CA ASP A 96 -4.73 -2.79 -0.46
C ASP A 96 -4.04 -2.55 -1.82
N ASP A 97 -3.52 -1.34 -2.06
CA ASP A 97 -2.83 -0.96 -3.31
C ASP A 97 -1.53 -1.77 -3.53
N THR A 98 -0.88 -2.24 -2.45
CA THR A 98 0.39 -2.98 -2.53
C THR A 98 0.22 -4.50 -2.41
N ASN A 99 -0.97 -5.00 -2.06
CA ASN A 99 -1.24 -6.44 -1.97
C ASN A 99 -0.97 -7.20 -3.28
N PRO A 100 -1.39 -6.72 -4.46
CA PRO A 100 -1.12 -7.40 -5.73
C PRO A 100 0.38 -7.59 -6.02
N LEU A 101 1.24 -6.80 -5.38
CA LEU A 101 2.70 -6.94 -5.51
C LEU A 101 3.29 -7.89 -4.47
N VAL A 102 2.73 -7.93 -3.25
CA VAL A 102 3.32 -8.61 -2.08
C VAL A 102 2.72 -10.01 -1.85
N GLU A 103 1.41 -10.20 -2.02
CA GLU A 103 0.75 -11.49 -1.80
C GLU A 103 1.34 -12.62 -2.66
N PRO A 104 1.57 -12.44 -3.98
CA PRO A 104 2.19 -13.48 -4.80
C PRO A 104 3.60 -13.85 -4.34
N ILE A 105 4.33 -12.90 -3.72
CA ILE A 105 5.66 -13.14 -3.17
C ILE A 105 5.57 -14.06 -1.96
N ILE A 106 4.65 -13.77 -1.03
CA ILE A 106 4.42 -14.54 0.18
C ILE A 106 4.00 -15.98 -0.17
N GLU A 107 3.07 -16.13 -1.11
CA GLU A 107 2.59 -17.42 -1.57
C GLU A 107 3.71 -18.25 -2.20
N ARG A 108 4.46 -17.67 -3.13
CA ARG A 108 5.56 -18.36 -3.80
C ARG A 108 6.68 -18.74 -2.84
N LEU A 109 7.05 -17.88 -1.90
CA LEU A 109 8.03 -18.21 -0.85
C LEU A 109 7.55 -19.39 0.00
N SER A 110 6.30 -19.35 0.44
CA SER A 110 5.74 -20.39 1.31
C SER A 110 5.61 -21.74 0.59
N ALA A 111 5.22 -21.74 -0.68
CA ALA A 111 5.18 -22.95 -1.51
C ALA A 111 6.58 -23.46 -1.83
N GLY A 112 7.48 -22.57 -2.27
CA GLY A 112 8.83 -22.94 -2.69
C GLY A 112 9.68 -23.52 -1.56
N VAL A 113 9.54 -23.03 -0.33
CA VAL A 113 10.25 -23.62 0.83
C VAL A 113 9.80 -25.06 1.08
N LYS A 114 8.51 -25.36 0.88
CA LYS A 114 8.00 -26.73 1.00
C LYS A 114 8.46 -27.61 -0.16
N GLU A 115 8.41 -27.09 -1.38
CA GLU A 115 8.84 -27.80 -2.59
C GLU A 115 10.33 -28.13 -2.58
N ALA A 116 11.16 -27.23 -2.03
CA ALA A 116 12.59 -27.44 -1.92
C ALA A 116 12.93 -28.59 -0.96
N ASP A 117 12.13 -28.82 0.08
CA ASP A 117 12.31 -29.92 1.05
C ASP A 117 13.76 -30.07 1.56
N GLY A 118 14.43 -28.95 1.81
CA GLY A 118 15.83 -28.91 2.26
C GLY A 118 16.89 -28.96 1.15
N ASP A 119 16.51 -29.08 -0.12
CA ASP A 119 17.43 -28.98 -1.26
C ASP A 119 18.02 -27.56 -1.36
N GLU A 120 19.33 -27.46 -1.17
CA GLU A 120 20.04 -26.18 -1.14
C GLU A 120 20.02 -25.45 -2.49
N MET A 121 20.02 -26.17 -3.62
CA MET A 121 19.95 -25.57 -4.95
C MET A 121 18.57 -24.95 -5.20
N ALA A 122 17.50 -25.64 -4.81
CA ALA A 122 16.13 -25.15 -4.90
C ALA A 122 15.88 -23.97 -3.96
N LEU A 123 16.40 -24.01 -2.73
CA LEU A 123 16.37 -22.87 -1.80
C LEU A 123 17.17 -21.68 -2.35
N GLY A 124 18.33 -21.94 -2.97
CA GLY A 124 19.13 -20.92 -3.66
C GLY A 124 18.36 -20.27 -4.80
N ALA A 125 17.71 -21.06 -5.66
CA ALA A 125 16.87 -20.57 -6.76
C ALA A 125 15.68 -19.74 -6.24
N LEU A 126 15.05 -20.17 -5.16
CA LEU A 126 13.95 -19.43 -4.52
C LEU A 126 14.41 -18.11 -3.91
N ALA A 127 15.56 -18.09 -3.25
CA ALA A 127 16.16 -16.88 -2.71
C ALA A 127 16.54 -15.89 -3.83
N ALA A 128 17.18 -16.36 -4.90
CA ALA A 128 17.50 -15.54 -6.07
C ALA A 128 16.25 -14.93 -6.72
N TRP A 129 15.20 -15.75 -6.90
CA TRP A 129 13.91 -15.29 -7.40
C TRP A 129 13.28 -14.22 -6.50
N PHE A 130 13.32 -14.42 -5.18
CA PHE A 130 12.76 -13.47 -4.23
C PHE A 130 13.48 -12.13 -4.28
N ILE A 131 14.81 -12.13 -4.35
CA ILE A 131 15.64 -10.93 -4.47
C ILE A 131 15.28 -10.17 -5.75
N ASP A 132 15.25 -10.86 -6.88
CA ASP A 132 14.85 -10.29 -8.17
C ASP A 132 13.47 -9.64 -8.10
N ARG A 133 12.50 -10.37 -7.55
CA ARG A 133 11.12 -9.90 -7.47
C ARG A 133 10.96 -8.71 -6.53
N LEU A 134 11.67 -8.73 -5.39
CA LEU A 134 11.63 -7.66 -4.40
C LEU A 134 12.28 -6.38 -4.92
N PHE A 135 13.47 -6.46 -5.53
CA PHE A 135 14.13 -5.31 -6.14
C PHE A 135 13.34 -4.74 -7.31
N THR A 136 12.80 -5.59 -8.19
CA THR A 136 11.97 -5.14 -9.30
C THR A 136 10.71 -4.43 -8.81
N GLY A 137 10.08 -4.93 -7.75
CA GLY A 137 8.91 -4.30 -7.14
C GLY A 137 9.21 -2.96 -6.47
N ILE A 138 10.32 -2.87 -5.73
CA ILE A 138 10.68 -1.65 -4.96
C ILE A 138 11.28 -0.57 -5.85
N LEU A 139 12.13 -0.94 -6.82
CA LEU A 139 12.91 0.03 -7.62
C LEU A 139 12.30 0.28 -9.01
N GLY A 140 11.52 -0.65 -9.56
CA GLY A 140 10.97 -0.56 -10.91
C GLY A 140 9.62 0.14 -11.01
N ALA A 141 8.88 0.28 -9.90
CA ALA A 141 7.52 0.83 -9.93
C ALA A 141 7.50 2.34 -9.65
N GLU A 142 7.55 3.15 -10.71
CA GLU A 142 7.30 4.60 -10.64
C GLU A 142 5.92 4.94 -10.02
N GLN A 143 4.97 4.00 -10.07
CA GLN A 143 3.60 4.16 -9.59
C GLN A 143 3.45 4.21 -8.06
N VAL A 144 4.43 3.78 -7.26
CA VAL A 144 4.31 3.74 -5.79
C VAL A 144 4.74 5.08 -5.15
N ARG A 145 4.09 6.17 -5.58
CA ARG A 145 4.59 7.55 -5.38
C ARG A 145 4.69 7.98 -3.93
N TRP A 146 3.73 7.59 -3.08
CA TRP A 146 3.69 8.02 -1.67
C TRP A 146 3.59 6.86 -0.69
N GLN A 147 3.16 5.67 -1.12
CA GLN A 147 2.97 4.51 -0.24
C GLN A 147 4.29 4.05 0.38
N MET A 148 5.36 3.90 -0.42
CA MET A 148 6.67 3.51 0.12
C MET A 148 7.23 4.57 1.08
N ALA A 149 7.08 5.86 0.74
CA ALA A 149 7.51 6.95 1.61
C ALA A 149 6.74 6.95 2.94
N LEU A 150 5.43 6.69 2.92
CA LEU A 150 4.61 6.59 4.12
C LEU A 150 4.95 5.35 4.95
N MET A 151 5.22 4.20 4.31
CA MET A 151 5.67 2.98 5.00
C MET A 151 7.01 3.20 5.71
N LEU A 152 8.01 3.76 5.01
CA LEU A 152 9.31 4.09 5.60
C LEU A 152 9.16 5.10 6.74
N ARG A 153 8.24 6.06 6.62
CA ARG A 153 7.93 6.98 7.70
C ARG A 153 7.42 6.26 8.94
N GLU A 154 6.44 5.37 8.79
CA GLU A 154 5.89 4.58 9.92
C GLU A 154 6.96 3.68 10.57
N PHE A 155 7.99 3.26 9.84
CA PHE A 155 9.13 2.54 10.44
C PHE A 155 9.96 3.43 11.37
N HIS A 156 10.20 4.69 10.98
CA HIS A 156 11.04 5.62 11.75
C HIS A 156 10.26 6.35 12.85
N GLN A 157 8.98 6.61 12.61
CA GLN A 157 8.09 7.33 13.51
C GLN A 157 6.75 6.60 13.62
N PRO A 158 6.69 5.47 14.34
CA PRO A 158 5.48 4.67 14.45
C PRO A 158 4.32 5.49 15.02
N SER A 159 3.18 5.45 14.33
CA SER A 159 1.94 6.02 14.83
C SER A 159 1.15 4.99 15.65
N LYS A 160 -0.03 5.40 16.15
CA LYS A 160 -1.00 4.47 16.74
C LYS A 160 -1.51 3.41 15.76
N GLU A 161 -1.36 3.65 14.45
CA GLU A 161 -1.81 2.73 13.39
C GLU A 161 -0.71 1.74 12.98
N PHE A 162 0.53 1.91 13.44
CA PHE A 162 1.63 0.99 13.13
C PHE A 162 1.31 -0.49 13.42
N PRO A 163 0.61 -0.87 14.51
CA PRO A 163 0.25 -2.26 14.77
C PRO A 163 -0.58 -2.91 13.64
N MET A 164 -1.39 -2.13 12.91
CA MET A 164 -2.14 -2.63 11.75
C MET A 164 -1.18 -2.98 10.61
N LEU A 165 -0.24 -2.08 10.28
CA LEU A 165 0.80 -2.36 9.28
C LEU A 165 1.66 -3.56 9.67
N LEU A 166 2.04 -3.64 10.95
CA LEU A 166 2.83 -4.74 11.48
C LEU A 166 2.11 -6.07 11.24
N ARG A 167 0.84 -6.16 11.62
CA ARG A 167 0.05 -7.38 11.49
C ARG A 167 -0.26 -7.76 10.03
N GLU A 168 -0.61 -6.78 9.20
CA GLU A 168 -1.23 -7.04 7.90
C GLU A 168 -0.25 -6.96 6.73
N ARG A 169 0.89 -6.29 6.90
CA ARG A 169 1.88 -6.10 5.83
C ARG A 169 3.26 -6.60 6.21
N ILE A 170 3.77 -6.23 7.39
CA ILE A 170 5.16 -6.52 7.76
C ILE A 170 5.30 -7.99 8.17
N ASN A 171 4.53 -8.46 9.16
CA ASN A 171 4.63 -9.83 9.68
C ASN A 171 4.43 -10.89 8.59
N PRO A 172 3.42 -10.82 7.70
CA PRO A 172 3.21 -11.87 6.69
C PRO A 172 4.40 -12.04 5.74
N LEU A 173 5.01 -10.91 5.30
CA LEU A 173 6.20 -10.94 4.46
C LEU A 173 7.42 -11.43 5.24
N HIS A 174 7.65 -10.89 6.44
CA HIS A 174 8.78 -11.28 7.29
C HIS A 174 8.69 -12.77 7.66
N ASP A 175 7.52 -13.29 8.01
CA ASP A 175 7.33 -14.69 8.35
C ASP A 175 7.58 -15.62 7.16
N ALA A 176 7.20 -15.20 5.94
CA ALA A 176 7.49 -15.96 4.73
C ALA A 176 8.99 -16.01 4.43
N VAL A 177 9.68 -14.88 4.56
CA VAL A 177 11.15 -14.81 4.37
C VAL A 177 11.87 -15.58 5.49
N ALA A 178 11.40 -15.49 6.74
CA ALA A 178 11.97 -16.22 7.86
C ALA A 178 11.88 -17.74 7.71
N LYS A 179 10.85 -18.25 7.03
CA LYS A 179 10.78 -19.68 6.64
C LYS A 179 11.87 -20.05 5.64
N LEU A 180 12.11 -19.21 4.62
CA LEU A 180 13.20 -19.41 3.66
C LEU A 180 14.56 -19.38 4.36
N VAL A 181 14.81 -18.35 5.17
CA VAL A 181 16.07 -18.21 5.92
C VAL A 181 16.25 -19.38 6.89
N GLY A 182 15.21 -19.73 7.64
CA GLY A 182 15.25 -20.87 8.57
C GLY A 182 15.57 -22.19 7.86
N ALA A 183 14.92 -22.45 6.72
CA ALA A 183 15.22 -23.62 5.90
C ALA A 183 16.67 -23.64 5.41
N ALA A 184 17.18 -22.51 4.90
CA ALA A 184 18.56 -22.39 4.43
C ALA A 184 19.60 -22.55 5.55
N LYS A 185 19.29 -22.09 6.77
CA LYS A 185 20.21 -22.15 7.92
C LYS A 185 20.06 -23.40 8.77
N GLY A 186 19.08 -24.27 8.49
CA GLY A 186 18.72 -25.38 9.37
C GLY A 186 18.24 -24.92 10.74
N GLN A 187 17.59 -23.76 10.81
CA GLN A 187 17.15 -23.11 12.05
C GLN A 187 15.64 -22.91 12.08
N SER A 188 15.09 -22.73 13.29
CA SER A 188 13.69 -22.34 13.43
C SER A 188 13.42 -21.00 12.75
N PRO A 189 12.29 -20.83 12.03
CA PRO A 189 11.89 -19.54 11.47
C PRO A 189 11.62 -18.48 12.55
N LYS A 190 11.49 -18.88 13.81
CA LYS A 190 11.30 -17.99 14.96
C LYS A 190 12.58 -17.75 15.78
N ALA A 191 13.70 -18.36 15.39
CA ALA A 191 14.96 -18.14 16.10
C ALA A 191 15.40 -16.67 15.95
N PRO A 192 15.95 -16.04 17.00
CA PRO A 192 16.41 -14.65 16.93
C PRO A 192 17.36 -14.38 15.75
N GLU A 193 18.30 -15.29 15.51
CA GLU A 193 19.28 -15.21 14.42
C GLU A 193 18.60 -15.25 13.05
N THR A 194 17.62 -16.14 12.86
CA THR A 194 16.81 -16.21 11.64
C THR A 194 16.04 -14.92 11.39
N LEU A 195 15.45 -14.33 12.43
CA LEU A 195 14.70 -13.07 12.33
C LEU A 195 15.62 -11.88 12.02
N LEU A 196 16.82 -11.84 12.60
CA LEU A 196 17.83 -10.82 12.28
C LEU A 196 18.32 -10.93 10.84
N LEU A 197 18.61 -12.14 10.35
CA LEU A 197 18.99 -12.37 8.95
C LEU A 197 17.85 -12.04 7.99
N THR A 198 16.61 -12.37 8.36
CA THR A 198 15.40 -11.98 7.62
C THR A 198 15.30 -10.46 7.49
N HIS A 199 15.48 -9.75 8.60
CA HIS A 199 15.46 -8.29 8.60
C HIS A 199 16.61 -7.70 7.76
N ALA A 200 17.82 -8.28 7.84
CA ALA A 200 18.95 -7.85 7.04
C ALA A 200 18.70 -8.03 5.54
N LEU A 201 18.16 -9.17 5.11
CA LEU A 201 17.83 -9.47 3.72
C LEU A 201 16.81 -8.46 3.16
N ILE A 202 15.70 -8.24 3.86
CA ILE A 202 14.68 -7.27 3.44
C ILE A 202 15.26 -5.85 3.45
N GLY A 203 16.03 -5.51 4.48
CA GLY A 203 16.70 -4.22 4.64
C GLY A 203 17.66 -3.87 3.50
N GLN A 204 18.38 -4.86 2.97
CA GLN A 204 19.25 -4.68 1.79
C GLN A 204 18.46 -4.23 0.56
N CYS A 205 17.20 -4.62 0.40
CA CYS A 205 16.38 -4.13 -0.71
C CYS A 205 15.82 -2.73 -0.42
N MET A 206 15.34 -2.53 0.82
CA MET A 206 14.75 -1.26 1.25
C MET A 206 15.72 -0.08 1.18
N VAL A 207 17.01 -0.31 1.51
CA VAL A 207 18.01 0.76 1.53
C VAL A 207 18.26 1.36 0.14
N PHE A 208 18.11 0.59 -0.95
CA PHE A 208 18.26 1.13 -2.31
C PHE A 208 17.09 2.03 -2.72
N GLY A 209 15.89 1.79 -2.19
CA GLY A 209 14.76 2.70 -2.34
C GLY A 209 14.94 3.95 -1.48
N MET A 210 15.28 3.76 -0.20
CA MET A 210 15.41 4.83 0.80
C MET A 210 16.57 5.79 0.50
N ALA A 211 17.75 5.24 0.20
CA ALA A 211 18.98 6.00 -0.06
C ALA A 211 19.30 6.12 -1.55
N ARG A 212 18.26 6.11 -2.41
CA ARG A 212 18.42 6.15 -3.87
C ARG A 212 19.29 7.31 -4.36
N THR A 213 19.18 8.49 -3.73
CA THR A 213 19.96 9.68 -4.11
C THR A 213 21.45 9.48 -3.90
N VAL A 214 21.85 8.72 -2.87
CA VAL A 214 23.26 8.37 -2.63
C VAL A 214 23.74 7.41 -3.70
N VAL A 215 22.98 6.37 -4.02
CA VAL A 215 23.33 5.40 -5.08
C VAL A 215 23.47 6.12 -6.41
N TRP A 216 22.51 6.98 -6.74
CA TRP A 216 22.49 7.76 -7.97
C TRP A 216 23.68 8.71 -8.09
N ALA A 217 23.97 9.48 -7.05
CA ALA A 217 25.12 10.39 -7.05
C ALA A 217 26.46 9.64 -7.13
N ARG A 218 26.58 8.47 -6.49
CA ARG A 218 27.82 7.69 -6.45
C ARG A 218 28.08 6.91 -7.74
N LEU A 219 27.04 6.57 -8.49
CA LEU A 219 27.14 5.80 -9.74
C LEU A 219 26.89 6.67 -10.99
N ASP A 220 26.70 7.98 -10.81
CA ASP A 220 26.34 8.92 -11.87
C ASP A 220 25.07 8.47 -12.63
N TRP A 221 24.03 8.15 -11.86
CA TRP A 221 22.72 7.74 -12.39
C TRP A 221 21.67 8.83 -12.14
N GLU A 222 20.69 8.91 -13.02
CA GLU A 222 19.52 9.80 -12.89
C GLU A 222 18.25 9.07 -12.43
N GLY A 223 18.35 7.77 -12.16
CA GLY A 223 17.20 6.93 -11.81
C GLY A 223 17.50 5.44 -11.94
N TYR A 224 16.54 4.60 -11.55
CA TYR A 224 16.61 3.15 -11.71
C TYR A 224 15.93 2.71 -13.00
N THR A 225 16.70 2.56 -14.08
CA THR A 225 16.24 1.89 -15.31
C THR A 225 16.23 0.37 -15.12
N PRO A 226 15.50 -0.41 -15.95
CA PRO A 226 15.52 -1.87 -15.87
C PRO A 226 16.93 -2.48 -15.88
N GLU A 227 17.84 -1.93 -16.68
CA GLU A 227 19.24 -2.38 -16.78
C GLU A 227 20.01 -2.11 -15.49
N ARG A 228 19.78 -0.95 -14.86
CA ARG A 228 20.39 -0.58 -13.58
C ARG A 228 19.85 -1.44 -12.43
N VAL A 229 18.55 -1.75 -12.43
CA VAL A 229 17.94 -2.68 -11.47
C VAL A 229 18.51 -4.08 -11.65
N LYS A 230 18.62 -4.58 -12.90
CA LYS A 230 19.27 -5.86 -13.20
C LYS A 230 20.72 -5.90 -12.73
N ARG A 231 21.47 -4.80 -12.86
CA ARG A 231 22.83 -4.68 -12.33
C ARG A 231 22.88 -4.79 -10.80
N ILE A 232 21.95 -4.14 -10.09
CA ILE A 232 21.84 -4.25 -8.62
C ILE A 232 21.55 -5.71 -8.23
N ILE A 233 20.54 -6.33 -8.85
CA ILE A 233 20.15 -7.72 -8.59
C ILE A 233 21.33 -8.66 -8.82
N GLY A 234 21.99 -8.57 -9.98
CA GLY A 234 23.15 -9.42 -10.30
C GLY A 234 24.34 -9.21 -9.34
N THR A 235 24.48 -8.03 -8.75
CA THR A 235 25.55 -7.73 -7.77
C THR A 235 25.21 -8.28 -6.38
N LEU A 236 23.95 -8.17 -5.95
CA LEU A 236 23.55 -8.49 -4.58
C LEU A 236 23.08 -9.92 -4.38
N THR A 237 22.52 -10.57 -5.41
CA THR A 237 22.08 -11.97 -5.32
C THR A 237 23.19 -12.90 -4.83
N PRO A 238 24.42 -12.87 -5.37
CA PRO A 238 25.51 -13.71 -4.86
C PRO A 238 25.84 -13.47 -3.38
N ALA A 239 25.77 -12.21 -2.94
CA ALA A 239 26.05 -11.84 -1.55
C ALA A 239 24.96 -12.35 -0.60
N VAL A 240 23.69 -12.30 -1.01
CA VAL A 240 22.58 -12.86 -0.22
C VAL A 240 22.67 -14.37 -0.15
N LEU A 241 22.95 -15.05 -1.27
CA LEU A 241 23.12 -16.51 -1.28
C LEU A 241 24.25 -16.94 -0.35
N ALA A 242 25.40 -16.24 -0.40
CA ALA A 242 26.52 -16.50 0.50
C ALA A 242 26.16 -16.25 1.98
N MET A 243 25.42 -15.18 2.29
CA MET A 243 24.92 -14.90 3.65
C MET A 243 24.04 -16.05 4.18
N LEU A 244 23.23 -16.65 3.31
CA LEU A 244 22.37 -17.78 3.63
C LEU A 244 23.12 -19.13 3.65
N GLY A 245 24.36 -19.19 3.13
CA GLY A 245 25.09 -20.44 2.96
C GLY A 245 24.57 -21.29 1.80
N LEU A 246 23.87 -20.68 0.85
CA LEU A 246 23.28 -21.36 -0.31
C LEU A 246 24.22 -21.30 -1.52
N PRO A 247 24.18 -22.32 -2.39
CA PRO A 247 24.96 -22.35 -3.61
C PRO A 247 24.55 -21.25 -4.58
N GLN A 248 25.50 -20.84 -5.42
CA GLN A 248 25.22 -19.90 -6.50
C GLN A 248 24.30 -20.58 -7.53
N VAL A 249 23.27 -19.85 -7.96
CA VAL A 249 22.39 -20.30 -9.04
C VAL A 249 23.02 -19.84 -10.34
N GLU A 250 23.51 -20.77 -11.16
CA GLU A 250 23.95 -20.41 -12.50
C GLU A 250 22.75 -19.77 -13.22
N ALA A 251 22.95 -18.57 -13.78
CA ALA A 251 21.94 -17.96 -14.62
C ALA A 251 21.63 -18.95 -15.74
N GLN A 252 20.39 -19.45 -15.80
CA GLN A 252 19.93 -20.25 -16.93
C GLN A 252 19.81 -19.37 -18.18
N GLU A 253 20.94 -18.87 -18.68
CA GLU A 253 21.09 -18.41 -20.05
C GLU A 253 21.34 -19.64 -20.93
N LYS A 254 20.28 -20.42 -21.22
CA LYS A 254 20.22 -21.37 -22.36
C LYS A 254 18.89 -22.14 -22.39
N ALA A 255 17.81 -21.44 -22.71
CA ALA A 255 16.60 -22.05 -23.28
C ALA A 255 16.02 -21.10 -24.33
N GLY A 256 16.70 -21.01 -25.48
CA GLY A 256 16.28 -20.14 -26.59
C GLY A 256 17.15 -20.22 -27.85
N ALA A 257 18.40 -20.67 -27.73
CA ALA A 257 19.33 -20.71 -28.86
C ALA A 257 19.48 -22.08 -29.55
N LYS A 258 18.64 -23.09 -29.23
CA LYS A 258 18.70 -24.42 -29.89
C LYS A 258 17.52 -24.75 -30.79
N ALA A 259 16.59 -23.82 -31.03
CA ALA A 259 15.45 -24.02 -31.94
C ALA A 259 15.60 -23.35 -33.31
N ALA A 260 16.75 -22.72 -33.61
CA ALA A 260 16.97 -22.00 -34.88
C ALA A 260 18.15 -22.56 -35.71
N GLY A 261 18.62 -23.79 -35.42
CA GLY A 261 19.80 -24.37 -36.08
C GLY A 261 19.59 -25.75 -36.70
N GLU A 262 18.36 -26.29 -36.67
CA GLU A 262 18.02 -27.56 -37.32
C GLU A 262 16.67 -27.41 -38.03
N ASP A 263 16.66 -26.59 -39.08
CA ASP A 263 15.86 -26.94 -40.24
C ASP A 263 16.62 -26.54 -41.51
N ARG A 264 16.55 -27.46 -42.46
CA ARG A 264 17.39 -27.59 -43.65
C ARG A 264 17.15 -26.53 -44.71
#